data_AF-A0A9D9HGA7-F1
#
_entry.id   AF-A0A9D9HGA7-F1
#
_cell.length_a   1.000
_cell.length_b   1.000
_cell.length_c   1.000
_cell.angle_alpha   90.00
_cell.angle_beta   90.00
_cell.angle_gamma   90.00
#
_symmetry.space_group_name_H-M   'P 1'
#
loop_
_entity.id
_entity.type
_entity.pdbx_description
1 polymer ?
#
loop_
_entity_poly.entity_id
_entity_poly.type
_entity_poly.pdbx_seq_one_letter_code
_entity_poly.pdbx_strand_id
1 'polypeptide(L)'
;VRRVFLFPYAAASAADASSFASPALRAEIRRLDAPAAETEAAAAFLEEYLLGSAEPGRLPPFPQPCFLKRCFVRGGKAFVDLSPSVPETTLTDPFFAARCELLKKNICTNFKNIDTIILYFDGIEVYGEKR
;
A
#
# COMPACT_ATOMS: atom_id res chain seq x y z
N VAL A 1 -1.95 -6.18 16.83
CA VAL A 1 -3.06 -5.58 16.05
C VAL A 1 -2.50 -4.45 15.21
N ARG A 2 -2.85 -4.37 13.93
CA ARG A 2 -2.34 -3.37 12.98
C ARG A 2 -3.48 -2.54 12.41
N ARG A 3 -3.20 -1.28 12.09
CA ARG A 3 -4.18 -0.36 11.51
C ARG A 3 -3.94 -0.27 10.00
N VAL A 4 -4.96 -0.59 9.21
CA VAL A 4 -4.89 -0.55 7.75
C VAL A 4 -5.70 0.64 7.28
N PHE A 5 -5.04 1.63 6.68
CA PHE A 5 -5.71 2.75 6.01
C PHE A 5 -6.03 2.35 4.58
N LEU A 6 -7.26 2.60 4.17
CA LEU A 6 -7.80 2.20 2.87
C LEU A 6 -8.38 3.40 2.14
N PHE A 7 -8.44 3.27 0.81
CA PHE A 7 -9.17 4.24 0.01
C PHE A 7 -10.66 4.28 0.41
N PRO A 8 -11.28 5.47 0.29
CA PRO A 8 -12.72 5.59 0.42
C PRO A 8 -13.44 4.76 -0.66
N TYR A 9 -14.73 4.59 -0.47
CA TYR A 9 -15.58 3.86 -1.41
C TYR A 9 -15.43 4.46 -2.82
N ALA A 10 -15.48 3.62 -3.86
CA ALA A 10 -15.55 4.16 -5.22
C ALA A 10 -16.83 4.98 -5.35
N ALA A 11 -16.72 6.31 -5.43
CA ALA A 11 -17.79 7.09 -6.02
C ALA A 11 -17.91 6.61 -7.47
N ALA A 12 -19.12 6.24 -7.88
CA ALA A 12 -19.42 5.82 -9.24
C ALA A 12 -19.25 7.01 -10.20
N SER A 13 -18.02 7.29 -10.65
CA SER A 13 -17.65 7.78 -12.00
C SER A 13 -16.26 8.44 -12.00
N ALA A 14 -15.61 8.39 -13.16
CA ALA A 14 -14.31 9.01 -13.42
C ALA A 14 -14.35 10.56 -13.49
N ALA A 15 -15.49 11.21 -13.26
CA ALA A 15 -15.66 12.66 -13.41
C ALA A 15 -15.19 13.48 -12.19
N ASP A 16 -15.04 12.87 -11.02
CA ASP A 16 -14.67 13.57 -9.76
C ASP A 16 -13.18 13.51 -9.41
N ALA A 17 -12.32 13.14 -10.36
CA ALA A 17 -10.88 12.98 -10.15
C ALA A 17 -10.14 14.27 -9.74
N SER A 18 -10.74 15.44 -9.96
CA SER A 18 -10.20 16.74 -9.53
C SER A 18 -10.53 17.10 -8.08
N SER A 19 -11.32 16.28 -7.38
CA SER A 19 -11.65 16.50 -5.96
C SER A 19 -11.39 15.25 -5.10
N PHE A 20 -10.12 14.91 -4.90
CA PHE A 20 -9.72 14.30 -3.61
C PHE A 20 -9.76 15.34 -2.47
N ALA A 21 -10.83 16.13 -2.41
CA ALA A 21 -11.17 16.94 -1.26
C ALA A 21 -11.62 15.97 -0.16
N SER A 22 -10.65 15.35 0.50
CA SER A 22 -10.75 14.52 1.70
C SER A 22 -12.05 13.70 1.85
N PRO A 23 -12.31 12.68 1.00
CA PRO A 23 -13.18 11.61 1.44
C PRO A 23 -12.43 10.88 2.55
N ALA A 24 -12.88 11.03 3.79
CA ALA A 24 -12.17 10.63 5.01
C ALA A 24 -11.55 9.24 4.86
N LEU A 25 -10.21 9.17 4.87
CA LEU A 25 -9.47 7.90 4.83
C LEU A 25 -10.04 6.96 5.87
N ARG A 26 -10.53 5.80 5.42
CA ARG A 26 -11.06 4.80 6.34
C ARG A 26 -9.89 4.03 6.94
N ALA A 27 -9.96 3.77 8.23
CA ALA A 27 -9.04 2.88 8.89
C ALA A 27 -9.77 1.63 9.38
N GLU A 28 -9.22 0.47 9.07
CA GLU A 28 -9.63 -0.82 9.61
C GLU A 28 -8.58 -1.30 10.61
N ILE A 29 -9.04 -2.03 11.62
CA ILE A 29 -8.17 -2.64 12.62
C ILE A 29 -8.13 -4.14 12.32
N ARG A 30 -6.97 -4.65 11.93
CA ARG A 30 -6.78 -6.06 11.60
C ARG A 30 -5.88 -6.76 12.62
N ARG A 31 -6.26 -7.98 12.97
CA ARG A 31 -5.40 -8.87 13.75
C ARG A 31 -4.54 -9.63 12.77
N LEU A 32 -3.25 -9.36 12.85
CA LEU A 32 -2.22 -10.06 12.09
C LEU A 32 -1.33 -10.76 13.09
N ASP A 33 -1.03 -12.02 12.81
CA ASP A 33 0.03 -12.74 13.48
C ASP A 33 1.34 -12.06 13.09
N ALA A 34 1.97 -11.40 14.05
CA ALA A 34 3.19 -10.65 13.82
C ALA A 34 4.38 -11.57 14.17
N PRO A 35 5.12 -12.09 13.18
CA PRO A 35 6.36 -12.80 13.45
C PRO A 35 7.37 -11.90 14.15
N ALA A 36 8.35 -12.51 14.82
CA ALA A 36 9.33 -11.79 15.62
C ALA A 36 10.25 -10.90 14.77
N ALA A 37 10.55 -11.31 13.53
CA ALA A 37 11.38 -10.55 12.61
C ALA A 37 10.59 -9.41 11.96
N GLU A 38 11.14 -8.19 11.98
CA GLU A 38 10.49 -7.01 11.40
C GLU A 38 10.21 -7.15 9.91
N THR A 39 11.14 -7.77 9.16
CA THR A 39 10.97 -8.10 7.74
C THR A 39 9.76 -8.99 7.49
N GLU A 40 9.62 -10.08 8.24
CA GLU A 40 8.50 -11.00 8.09
C GLU A 40 7.19 -10.34 8.51
N ALA A 41 7.22 -9.49 9.54
CA ALA A 41 6.04 -8.76 10.01
C ALA A 41 5.59 -7.71 8.99
N ALA A 42 6.52 -7.04 8.32
CA ALA A 42 6.24 -6.12 7.22
C ALA A 42 5.67 -6.86 6.00
N ALA A 43 6.24 -8.01 5.65
CA ALA A 43 5.74 -8.85 4.55
C ALA A 43 4.30 -9.30 4.80
N ALA A 44 4.01 -9.89 5.96
CA ALA A 44 2.66 -10.35 6.32
C ALA A 44 1.65 -9.19 6.34
N PHE A 45 2.06 -8.01 6.81
CA PHE A 45 1.22 -6.82 6.73
C PHE A 45 0.93 -6.38 5.29
N LEU A 46 1.93 -6.41 4.42
CA LEU A 46 1.80 -6.02 3.02
C LEU A 46 0.90 -6.99 2.25
N GLU A 47 1.05 -8.30 2.47
CA GLU A 47 0.17 -9.31 1.88
C GLU A 47 -1.29 -9.05 2.24
N GLU A 48 -1.58 -8.83 3.52
CA GLU A 48 -2.92 -8.49 3.99
C GLU A 48 -3.43 -7.15 3.44
N TYR A 49 -2.56 -6.14 3.38
CA TYR A 49 -2.90 -4.84 2.81
C TYR A 49 -3.33 -4.95 1.35
N LEU A 50 -2.58 -5.72 0.54
CA LEU A 50 -2.82 -5.90 -0.89
C LEU A 50 -4.15 -6.60 -1.21
N LEU A 51 -4.70 -7.39 -0.28
CA LEU A 51 -6.04 -7.97 -0.40
C LEU A 51 -7.14 -6.90 -0.45
N GLY A 52 -6.85 -5.66 -0.03
CA GLY A 52 -7.83 -4.58 -0.01
C GLY A 52 -8.76 -4.68 1.19
N SER A 53 -9.93 -4.03 1.12
CA SER A 53 -10.90 -4.01 2.22
C SER A 53 -11.58 -5.37 2.41
N ALA A 54 -11.91 -5.69 3.66
CA ALA A 54 -12.79 -6.81 3.96
C ALA A 54 -14.26 -6.52 3.58
N GLU A 55 -14.63 -5.25 3.40
CA GLU A 55 -15.95 -4.86 2.95
C GLU A 55 -16.04 -4.82 1.42
N PRO A 56 -17.17 -5.27 0.85
CA PRO A 56 -17.41 -5.16 -0.58
C PRO A 56 -17.49 -3.69 -1.04
N GLY A 57 -17.13 -3.43 -2.30
CA GLY A 57 -17.33 -2.14 -2.97
C GLY A 57 -16.24 -1.09 -2.73
N ARG A 58 -15.15 -1.44 -2.05
CA ARG A 58 -13.96 -0.58 -1.94
C ARG A 58 -12.90 -0.95 -2.95
N LEU A 59 -12.19 0.06 -3.45
CA LEU A 59 -11.09 -0.17 -4.36
C LEU A 59 -9.91 -0.82 -3.62
N PRO A 60 -9.22 -1.79 -4.25
CA PRO A 60 -7.98 -2.31 -3.73
C PRO A 60 -6.91 -1.20 -3.72
N PRO A 61 -5.89 -1.30 -2.85
CA PRO A 61 -4.83 -0.30 -2.76
C PRO A 61 -4.02 -0.19 -4.05
N PHE A 62 -3.91 -1.28 -4.82
CA PHE A 62 -3.30 -1.32 -6.15
C PHE A 62 -4.22 -2.06 -7.14
N PRO A 63 -4.17 -1.74 -8.45
CA PRO A 63 -4.91 -2.47 -9.47
C PRO A 63 -4.60 -3.97 -9.43
N GLN A 64 -5.62 -4.82 -9.51
CA GLN A 64 -5.45 -6.28 -9.44
C GLN A 64 -5.22 -6.89 -10.84
N PRO A 65 -4.45 -7.98 -10.97
CA PRO A 65 -3.75 -8.70 -9.89
C PRO A 65 -2.47 -7.98 -9.44
N CYS A 66 -2.31 -7.73 -8.13
CA CYS A 66 -1.08 -7.18 -7.56
C CYS A 66 -0.76 -7.90 -6.25
N PHE A 67 0.41 -8.54 -6.19
CA PHE A 67 0.85 -9.33 -5.05
C PHE A 67 2.29 -8.99 -4.66
N LEU A 68 2.65 -9.33 -3.42
CA LEU A 68 3.99 -9.13 -2.90
C LEU A 68 4.95 -10.18 -3.50
N LYS A 69 6.01 -9.73 -4.16
CA LYS A 69 7.10 -10.62 -4.61
C LYS A 69 8.16 -10.75 -3.53
N ARG A 70 8.64 -9.62 -3.01
CA ARG A 70 9.69 -9.57 -2.00
C ARG A 70 9.47 -8.39 -1.06
N CYS A 71 9.77 -8.59 0.21
CA CYS A 71 9.84 -7.52 1.20
C CYS A 71 11.06 -7.75 2.07
N PHE A 72 11.87 -6.72 2.29
CA PHE A 72 12.93 -6.75 3.29
C PHE A 72 13.13 -5.39 3.94
N VAL A 73 13.48 -5.41 5.23
CA VAL A 73 13.73 -4.21 6.01
C VAL A 73 15.21 -4.13 6.34
N ARG A 74 15.86 -3.00 6.03
CA ARG A 74 17.28 -2.78 6.32
C ARG A 74 17.55 -1.31 6.61
N GLY A 75 18.18 -1.04 7.75
CA GLY A 75 18.60 0.32 8.13
C GLY A 75 17.44 1.32 8.19
N GLY A 76 16.28 0.88 8.68
CA GLY A 76 15.05 1.69 8.75
C GLY A 76 14.32 1.91 7.42
N LYS A 77 14.76 1.24 6.35
CA LYS A 77 14.12 1.29 5.04
C LYS A 77 13.39 -0.02 4.73
N ALA A 78 12.15 0.07 4.28
CA ALA A 78 11.42 -1.05 3.70
C ALA A 78 11.60 -1.06 2.18
N PHE A 79 12.12 -2.16 1.65
CA PHE A 79 12.21 -2.42 0.23
C PHE A 79 11.09 -3.39 -0.14
N VAL A 80 10.18 -2.93 -0.98
CA VAL A 80 8.95 -3.65 -1.33
C VAL A 80 8.93 -3.86 -2.84
N ASP A 81 8.98 -5.12 -3.28
CA ASP A 81 8.87 -5.51 -4.69
C ASP A 81 7.50 -6.15 -4.91
N LEU A 82 6.67 -5.50 -5.72
CA LEU A 82 5.32 -5.95 -6.06
C LEU A 82 5.29 -6.48 -7.49
N SER A 83 4.37 -7.40 -7.78
CA SER A 83 4.02 -7.71 -9.15
C SER A 83 3.18 -6.57 -9.75
N PRO A 84 3.45 -6.12 -10.98
CA PRO A 84 2.51 -5.29 -11.71
C PRO A 84 1.30 -6.13 -12.13
N SER A 85 0.11 -5.52 -12.17
CA SER A 85 -1.04 -6.09 -12.88
C SER A 85 -0.85 -5.93 -14.40
N VAL A 86 -0.47 -4.71 -14.80
CA VAL A 86 0.09 -4.29 -16.09
C VAL A 86 1.00 -3.08 -15.81
N PRO A 87 2.32 -3.14 -16.10
CA PRO A 87 3.27 -2.08 -15.72
C PRO A 87 2.86 -0.69 -16.22
N GLU A 88 2.44 -0.60 -17.48
CA GLU A 88 2.00 0.65 -18.11
C GLU A 88 0.74 1.21 -17.47
N THR A 89 -0.26 0.37 -17.17
CA THR A 89 -1.53 0.79 -16.57
C THR A 89 -1.37 1.24 -15.12
N THR A 90 -0.37 0.70 -14.41
CA THR A 90 -0.14 1.02 -13.00
C THR A 90 0.61 2.35 -12.86
N LEU A 91 1.61 2.59 -13.70
CA LEU A 91 2.40 3.83 -13.67
C LEU A 91 1.67 5.02 -14.28
N THR A 92 0.72 4.78 -15.18
CA THR A 92 -0.14 5.82 -15.76
C THR A 92 -1.45 6.01 -14.99
N ASP A 93 -1.68 5.25 -13.90
CA ASP A 93 -2.84 5.43 -13.04
C ASP A 93 -2.80 6.85 -12.43
N PRO A 94 -3.81 7.71 -12.67
CA PRO A 94 -3.86 9.05 -12.09
C PRO A 94 -3.85 9.04 -10.55
N PHE A 95 -4.19 7.91 -9.93
CA PHE A 95 -4.17 7.72 -8.49
C PHE A 95 -2.88 7.10 -7.96
N PHE A 96 -1.90 6.78 -8.82
CA PHE A 96 -0.66 6.09 -8.44
C PHE A 96 0.06 6.77 -7.27
N ALA A 97 0.28 8.08 -7.36
CA ALA A 97 0.92 8.86 -6.29
C ALA A 97 0.16 8.75 -4.96
N ALA A 98 -1.17 8.85 -4.98
CA ALA A 98 -2.00 8.70 -3.78
C ALA A 98 -1.92 7.29 -3.19
N ARG A 99 -1.78 6.25 -4.02
CA ARG A 99 -1.61 4.86 -3.58
C ARG A 99 -0.26 4.66 -2.89
N CYS A 100 0.81 5.24 -3.43
CA CYS A 100 2.13 5.25 -2.82
C CYS A 100 2.13 5.98 -1.46
N GLU A 101 1.49 7.14 -1.37
CA GLU A 101 1.32 7.87 -0.11
C GLU A 101 0.53 7.06 0.93
N LEU A 102 -0.54 6.38 0.51
CA LEU A 102 -1.33 5.53 1.39
C LEU A 102 -0.50 4.34 1.89
N LEU A 103 0.29 3.71 1.03
CA LEU A 103 1.20 2.64 1.39
C LEU A 103 2.26 3.12 2.40
N LYS A 104 2.91 4.27 2.12
CA LYS A 104 3.86 4.91 3.04
C LYS A 104 3.23 5.13 4.42
N LYS A 105 2.04 5.73 4.46
CA LYS A 105 1.30 5.96 5.71
C LYS A 105 1.04 4.66 6.47
N ASN A 106 0.63 3.61 5.77
CA ASN A 106 0.36 2.30 6.35
C ASN A 106 1.62 1.69 6.98
N ILE A 107 2.75 1.70 6.26
CA ILE A 107 4.01 1.15 6.75
C ILE A 107 4.52 1.97 7.93
N CYS A 108 4.69 3.29 7.78
CA CYS A 108 5.26 4.14 8.83
C CYS A 108 4.38 4.25 10.08
N THR A 109 3.07 4.02 9.98
CA THR A 109 2.19 4.00 11.16
C THR A 109 2.33 2.69 11.94
N ASN A 110 2.54 1.56 11.25
CA ASN A 110 2.60 0.25 11.88
C ASN A 110 4.03 -0.13 12.31
N PHE A 111 5.05 0.35 11.61
CA PHE A 111 6.45 -0.05 11.84
C PHE A 111 7.28 1.16 12.26
N LYS A 112 7.46 1.35 13.58
CA LYS A 112 8.10 2.55 14.16
C LYS A 112 9.56 2.74 13.73
N ASN A 113 10.26 1.65 13.43
CA ASN A 113 11.67 1.70 13.01
C ASN A 113 11.81 1.90 11.50
N ILE A 114 10.70 1.88 10.74
CA ILE A 114 10.71 2.08 9.29
C ILE A 114 10.29 3.52 9.00
N ASP A 115 11.24 4.31 8.54
CA ASP A 115 11.03 5.72 8.19
C ASP A 115 11.07 5.96 6.68
N THR A 116 11.46 4.97 5.88
CA THR A 116 11.61 5.11 4.43
C THR A 116 10.98 3.90 3.75
N ILE A 117 10.25 4.14 2.67
CA ILE A 117 9.76 3.08 1.79
C ILE A 117 10.35 3.25 0.39
N ILE A 118 10.81 2.14 -0.18
CA ILE A 118 11.28 2.05 -1.55
C ILE A 118 10.47 0.94 -2.23
N LEU A 119 9.67 1.34 -3.20
CA LEU A 119 8.73 0.49 -3.92
C LEU A 119 9.28 0.18 -5.31
N TYR A 120 9.24 -1.11 -5.63
CA TYR A 120 9.61 -1.67 -6.91
C TYR A 120 8.40 -2.37 -7.54
N PHE A 121 8.31 -2.31 -8.87
CA PHE A 121 7.51 -3.24 -9.66
C PHE A 121 8.43 -4.08 -10.52
N ASP A 122 8.41 -5.40 -10.34
CA ASP A 122 9.30 -6.34 -11.03
C ASP A 122 10.78 -5.93 -10.97
N GLY A 123 11.21 -5.43 -9.81
CA GLY A 123 12.58 -4.95 -9.59
C GLY A 123 12.93 -3.58 -10.18
N ILE A 124 11.98 -2.89 -10.82
CA ILE A 124 12.16 -1.49 -11.28
C ILE A 124 11.67 -0.56 -10.17
N GLU A 125 12.52 0.38 -9.73
CA GLU A 125 12.13 1.36 -8.70
C GLU A 125 11.13 2.37 -9.27
N VAL A 126 10.01 2.53 -8.56
CA VAL A 126 8.90 3.39 -9.02
C VAL A 126 8.51 4.46 -8.01
N TYR A 127 8.93 4.30 -6.75
CA TYR A 127 8.70 5.27 -5.68
C TYR A 127 9.71 5.07 -4.55
N GLY A 128 10.22 6.18 -3.99
CA GLY A 128 11.21 6.15 -2.92
C GLY A 128 11.11 7.40 -2.06
N GLU A 129 10.52 7.29 -0.88
CA GLU A 129 10.30 8.45 -0.01
C GLU A 129 10.47 8.14 1.48
N LYS A 130 10.86 9.18 2.22
CA LYS A 130 10.96 9.20 3.67
C LYS A 130 9.69 9.77 4.31
N ARG A 131 9.38 9.29 5.52
CA ARG A 131 8.31 9.74 6.42
C ARG A 131 8.41 11.23 6.74
#